data_AF-A0AAV0RQE7-F1
#
_entry.id   AF-A0AAV0RQE7-F1
#
_cell.length_a   1.000
_cell.length_b   1.000
_cell.length_c   1.000
_cell.angle_alpha   90.00
_cell.angle_beta   90.00
_cell.angle_gamma   90.00
#
_symmetry.space_group_name_H-M   'P 1'
#
loop_
_entity.id
_entity.type
_entity.pdbx_description
1 polymer ?
#
loop_
_entity_poly.entity_id
_entity_poly.type
_entity_poly.pdbx_seq_one_letter_code
_entity_poly.pdbx_strand_id
1 'polypeptide(L)'
;MERFDCLVVGPGLGRDPFLLDCVSEIMKHARHSNVPIVVDGDALFLVTNNLDLVHGYPLAVLTPNVNEYKRLVQKVLKCEVDDADAHKQLSSLSKQIGGVTILRKGRSDLISDGDLVNSVSIYGSPRRCGGQGDILSGSVAVFLSWAHRDSVAADRNPTILGCIAGSALLRKAVSLAFETRKRATLTTDIIECLGRSLEDISPAC
;
A
#
# COMPACT_ATOMS: atom_id res chain seq x y z
N MET A 1 -1.93 -16.63 -14.67
CA MET A 1 -1.75 -15.18 -14.42
C MET A 1 -0.64 -14.53 -15.27
N GLU A 2 -0.17 -15.17 -16.36
CA GLU A 2 1.10 -14.83 -17.04
C GLU A 2 1.18 -13.44 -17.71
N ARG A 3 0.08 -12.68 -17.78
CA ARG A 3 0.03 -11.34 -18.38
C ARG A 3 0.01 -10.20 -17.33
N PHE A 4 -0.02 -10.53 -16.04
CA PHE A 4 -0.11 -9.54 -14.97
C PHE A 4 1.19 -9.47 -14.19
N ASP A 5 1.75 -8.27 -14.09
CA ASP A 5 2.98 -8.03 -13.32
C ASP A 5 2.72 -7.74 -11.84
N CYS A 6 1.53 -7.24 -11.54
CA CYS A 6 1.05 -6.99 -10.19
C CYS A 6 -0.48 -6.89 -10.24
N LEU A 7 -1.14 -7.29 -9.15
CA LEU A 7 -2.59 -7.12 -8.98
C LEU A 7 -2.86 -6.09 -7.90
N VAL A 8 -3.79 -5.18 -8.16
CA VAL A 8 -4.37 -4.32 -7.13
C VAL A 8 -5.76 -4.87 -6.82
N VAL A 9 -6.00 -5.17 -5.55
CA VAL A 9 -7.28 -5.73 -5.06
C VAL A 9 -7.84 -4.77 -4.04
N GLY A 10 -9.10 -4.33 -4.22
CA GLY A 10 -9.73 -3.43 -3.26
C GLY A 10 -10.55 -2.27 -3.84
N PRO A 11 -10.01 -1.47 -4.77
CA PRO A 11 -10.72 -0.32 -5.33
C PRO A 11 -12.09 -0.70 -5.88
N GLY A 12 -13.15 -0.15 -5.27
CA GLY A 12 -14.54 -0.43 -5.68
C GLY A 12 -15.01 -1.88 -5.46
N LEU A 13 -14.30 -2.69 -4.66
CA LEU A 13 -14.63 -4.10 -4.46
C LEU A 13 -15.96 -4.30 -3.73
N GLY A 14 -16.28 -3.48 -2.73
CA GLY A 14 -17.45 -3.71 -1.89
C GLY A 14 -17.29 -4.94 -0.99
N ARG A 15 -18.40 -5.40 -0.40
CA ARG A 15 -18.41 -6.48 0.61
C ARG A 15 -19.49 -7.52 0.38
N ASP A 16 -19.91 -7.68 -0.87
CA ASP A 16 -20.80 -8.75 -1.24
C ASP A 16 -20.11 -10.11 -1.02
N PRO A 17 -20.70 -11.05 -0.26
CA PRO A 17 -20.03 -12.31 0.08
C PRO A 17 -19.59 -13.12 -1.14
N PHE A 18 -20.43 -13.19 -2.18
CA PHE A 18 -20.10 -13.94 -3.40
C PHE A 18 -18.88 -13.34 -4.11
N LEU A 19 -18.84 -12.01 -4.22
CA LEU A 19 -17.69 -11.31 -4.81
C LEU A 19 -16.41 -11.50 -3.98
N LEU A 20 -16.51 -11.49 -2.64
CA LEU A 20 -15.37 -11.73 -1.75
C LEU A 20 -14.83 -13.17 -1.87
N ASP A 21 -15.70 -14.16 -2.08
CA ASP A 21 -15.29 -15.55 -2.34
C ASP A 21 -14.56 -15.65 -3.69
N CYS A 22 -15.09 -15.04 -4.75
CA CYS A 22 -14.41 -15.00 -6.05
C CYS A 22 -13.03 -14.33 -5.96
N VAL A 23 -12.93 -13.19 -5.26
CA VAL A 23 -11.64 -12.49 -5.09
C VAL A 23 -10.66 -13.31 -4.27
N SER A 24 -11.13 -14.06 -3.26
CA SER A 24 -10.28 -14.97 -2.50
C SER A 24 -9.62 -16.01 -3.40
N GLU A 25 -10.35 -16.60 -4.34
CA GLU A 25 -9.80 -17.55 -5.31
C GLU A 25 -8.80 -16.89 -6.27
N ILE A 26 -9.08 -15.66 -6.73
CA ILE A 26 -8.15 -14.89 -7.56
C ILE A 26 -6.84 -14.63 -6.80
N MET A 27 -6.91 -14.22 -5.54
CA MET A 27 -5.73 -13.97 -4.70
C MET A 27 -4.92 -15.26 -4.48
N LYS A 28 -5.58 -16.40 -4.22
CA LYS A 28 -4.90 -17.70 -4.11
C LYS A 28 -4.20 -18.07 -5.41
N HIS A 29 -4.85 -17.90 -6.56
CA HIS A 29 -4.24 -18.19 -7.86
C HIS A 29 -3.05 -17.26 -8.18
N ALA A 30 -3.14 -15.97 -7.81
CA ALA A 30 -2.05 -15.01 -7.92
C ALA A 30 -0.84 -15.43 -7.08
N ARG A 31 -1.07 -15.85 -5.84
CA ARG A 31 -0.04 -16.38 -4.94
C ARG A 31 0.63 -17.62 -5.52
N HIS A 32 -0.13 -18.60 -6.01
CA HIS A 32 0.43 -19.80 -6.66
C HIS A 32 1.26 -19.47 -7.91
N SER A 33 0.96 -18.35 -8.57
CA SER A 33 1.68 -17.88 -9.76
C SER A 33 2.82 -16.91 -9.44
N ASN A 34 3.14 -16.67 -8.16
CA ASN A 34 4.12 -15.67 -7.70
C ASN A 34 3.88 -14.25 -8.25
N VAL A 35 2.62 -13.86 -8.45
CA VAL A 35 2.26 -12.50 -8.90
C VAL A 35 2.14 -11.59 -7.68
N PRO A 36 2.86 -10.45 -7.64
CA PRO A 36 2.72 -9.45 -6.58
C PRO A 36 1.28 -8.94 -6.40
N ILE A 37 0.90 -8.65 -5.17
CA ILE A 37 -0.47 -8.23 -4.82
C ILE A 37 -0.42 -7.00 -3.91
N VAL A 38 -1.10 -5.93 -4.29
CA VAL A 38 -1.40 -4.78 -3.44
C VAL A 38 -2.85 -4.88 -2.99
N VAL A 39 -3.05 -4.90 -1.68
CA VAL A 39 -4.36 -5.03 -1.03
C VAL A 39 -4.73 -3.68 -0.40
N ASP A 40 -5.76 -3.03 -0.93
CA ASP A 40 -6.29 -1.75 -0.43
C ASP A 40 -7.80 -1.85 -0.14
N GLY A 41 -8.34 -0.82 0.53
CA GLY A 41 -9.79 -0.65 0.71
C GLY A 41 -10.51 -1.89 1.25
N ASP A 42 -11.59 -2.32 0.58
CA ASP A 42 -12.39 -3.46 1.05
C ASP A 42 -11.68 -4.81 0.95
N ALA A 43 -10.61 -4.94 0.16
CA ALA A 43 -9.80 -6.15 0.18
C ALA A 43 -9.03 -6.30 1.50
N LEU A 44 -8.72 -5.20 2.20
CA LEU A 44 -8.17 -5.28 3.55
C LEU A 44 -9.20 -5.80 4.54
N PHE A 45 -10.49 -5.51 4.34
CA PHE A 45 -11.56 -6.14 5.13
C PHE A 45 -11.59 -7.65 4.91
N LEU A 46 -11.49 -8.11 3.65
CA LEU A 46 -11.39 -9.53 3.32
C LEU A 46 -10.19 -10.19 4.00
N VAL A 47 -8.99 -9.63 3.81
CA VAL A 47 -7.73 -10.16 4.37
C VAL A 47 -7.75 -10.14 5.90
N THR A 48 -8.32 -9.12 6.54
CA THR A 48 -8.43 -9.08 8.01
C THR A 48 -9.31 -10.23 8.52
N ASN A 49 -10.29 -10.69 7.76
CA ASN A 49 -11.14 -11.82 8.14
C ASN A 49 -10.57 -13.18 7.71
N ASN A 50 -9.68 -13.21 6.72
CA ASN A 50 -9.01 -14.41 6.23
C ASN A 50 -7.52 -14.12 5.94
N LEU A 51 -6.69 -14.18 6.99
CA LEU A 51 -5.27 -13.84 6.90
C LEU A 51 -4.48 -14.79 6.00
N ASP A 52 -4.94 -16.03 5.81
CA ASP A 52 -4.26 -17.05 4.99
C ASP A 52 -4.10 -16.62 3.53
N LEU A 53 -4.94 -15.69 3.06
CA LEU A 53 -4.82 -15.10 1.72
C LEU A 53 -3.48 -14.41 1.48
N VAL A 54 -2.86 -13.85 2.53
CA VAL A 54 -1.58 -13.14 2.44
C VAL A 54 -0.51 -13.70 3.35
N HIS A 55 -0.86 -14.49 4.38
CA HIS A 55 0.07 -14.92 5.41
C HIS A 55 1.31 -15.62 4.80
N GLY A 56 2.50 -15.09 5.12
CA GLY A 56 3.76 -15.63 4.61
C GLY A 56 4.00 -15.40 3.13
N TYR A 57 3.25 -14.50 2.47
CA TYR A 57 3.46 -14.17 1.07
C TYR A 57 4.30 -12.91 0.91
N PRO A 58 5.61 -13.02 0.60
CA PRO A 58 6.53 -11.87 0.60
C PRO A 58 6.25 -10.85 -0.50
N LEU A 59 5.46 -11.21 -1.53
CA LEU A 59 5.08 -10.31 -2.62
C LEU A 59 3.72 -9.62 -2.38
N ALA A 60 3.13 -9.77 -1.19
CA ALA A 60 1.94 -9.02 -0.80
C ALA A 60 2.30 -7.71 -0.09
N VAL A 61 1.53 -6.66 -0.40
CA VAL A 61 1.55 -5.37 0.27
C VAL A 61 0.15 -5.04 0.77
N LEU A 62 0.02 -4.71 2.05
CA LEU A 62 -1.21 -4.17 2.63
C LEU A 62 -1.08 -2.65 2.76
N THR A 63 -2.08 -1.88 2.31
CA THR A 63 -2.05 -0.40 2.37
C THR A 63 -3.09 0.20 3.32
N PRO A 64 -3.18 -0.21 4.61
CA PRO A 64 -4.25 0.22 5.49
C PRO A 64 -4.22 1.71 5.83
N ASN A 65 -5.40 2.34 5.84
CA ASN A 65 -5.61 3.61 6.51
C ASN A 65 -5.65 3.43 8.05
N VAL A 66 -5.76 4.53 8.79
CA VAL A 66 -5.78 4.50 10.28
C VAL A 66 -6.83 3.55 10.85
N ASN A 67 -8.03 3.49 10.25
CA ASN A 67 -9.12 2.64 10.72
C ASN A 67 -8.92 1.17 10.34
N GLU A 68 -8.47 0.91 9.12
CA GLU A 68 -8.12 -0.44 8.65
C GLU A 68 -6.96 -1.02 9.46
N TYR A 69 -5.94 -0.21 9.74
CA TYR A 69 -4.78 -0.59 10.55
C TYR A 69 -5.22 -0.95 11.97
N LYS A 70 -6.09 -0.14 12.58
CA LYS A 70 -6.66 -0.45 13.90
C LYS A 70 -7.34 -1.81 13.93
N ARG A 71 -8.17 -2.12 12.94
CA ARG A 71 -8.85 -3.42 12.83
C ARG A 71 -7.85 -4.57 12.68
N LEU A 72 -6.82 -4.37 11.85
CA LEU A 72 -5.79 -5.38 11.63
C LEU A 72 -4.98 -5.66 12.90
N VAL A 73 -4.58 -4.61 13.65
CA VAL A 73 -3.91 -4.73 14.96
C VAL A 73 -4.79 -5.47 15.96
N GLN A 74 -6.06 -5.08 16.10
CA GLN A 74 -6.99 -5.73 17.03
C GLN A 74 -7.19 -7.22 16.68
N LYS A 75 -7.27 -7.56 15.39
CA LYS A 75 -7.47 -8.93 14.95
C LYS A 75 -6.24 -9.81 15.15
N VAL A 76 -5.05 -9.28 14.83
CA VAL A 76 -3.80 -10.06 14.78
C VAL A 76 -3.07 -10.04 16.12
N LEU A 77 -2.86 -8.84 16.69
CA LEU A 77 -2.11 -8.64 17.93
C LEU A 77 -2.98 -8.67 19.18
N LYS A 78 -4.32 -8.64 19.03
CA LYS A 78 -5.28 -8.65 20.14
C LYS A 78 -5.07 -7.50 21.13
N CYS A 79 -4.65 -6.34 20.63
CA CYS A 79 -4.43 -5.12 21.40
C CYS A 79 -5.00 -3.88 20.69
N GLU A 80 -4.96 -2.72 21.35
CA GLU A 80 -5.25 -1.43 20.73
C GLU A 80 -4.03 -0.87 19.98
N VAL A 81 -4.25 0.14 19.13
CA VAL A 81 -3.17 0.86 18.46
C VAL A 81 -2.38 1.67 19.48
N ASP A 82 -1.05 1.54 19.41
CA ASP A 82 -0.12 2.31 20.22
C ASP A 82 0.65 3.27 19.30
N ASP A 83 0.35 4.56 19.40
CA ASP A 83 1.02 5.59 18.60
C ASP A 83 2.40 5.98 19.17
N ALA A 84 2.67 5.73 20.45
CA ALA A 84 3.98 5.98 21.05
C ALA A 84 5.01 4.94 20.56
N ASP A 85 4.59 3.67 20.51
CA ASP A 85 5.41 2.55 20.02
C ASP A 85 5.03 2.10 18.60
N ALA A 86 4.54 3.04 17.77
CA ALA A 86 4.04 2.79 16.42
C ALA A 86 4.97 1.94 15.53
N HIS A 87 6.28 2.17 15.61
CA HIS A 87 7.29 1.43 14.83
C HIS A 87 7.34 -0.04 15.27
N LYS A 88 7.44 -0.28 16.58
CA LYS A 88 7.52 -1.63 17.15
C LYS A 88 6.23 -2.41 16.91
N GLN A 89 5.08 -1.76 17.07
CA GLN A 89 3.78 -2.39 16.80
C GLN A 89 3.64 -2.78 15.33
N LEU A 90 4.03 -1.91 14.40
CA LEU A 90 3.98 -2.20 12.96
C LEU A 90 4.88 -3.37 12.56
N SER A 91 6.14 -3.37 13.04
CA SER A 91 7.07 -4.48 12.83
C SER A 91 6.51 -5.79 13.39
N SER A 92 5.96 -5.75 14.61
CA SER A 92 5.38 -6.94 15.26
C SER A 92 4.16 -7.46 14.49
N LEU A 93 3.30 -6.56 14.01
CA LEU A 93 2.15 -6.90 13.20
C LEU A 93 2.57 -7.62 11.91
N SER A 94 3.55 -7.07 11.19
CA SER A 94 4.08 -7.66 9.96
C SER A 94 4.66 -9.06 10.20
N LYS A 95 5.49 -9.22 11.24
CA LYS A 95 6.04 -10.53 11.63
C LYS A 95 4.94 -11.55 11.92
N GLN A 96 3.88 -11.13 12.63
CA GLN A 96 2.78 -12.00 13.01
C GLN A 96 1.94 -12.47 11.82
N ILE A 97 1.94 -11.74 10.70
CA ILE A 97 1.30 -12.16 9.44
C ILE A 97 2.30 -12.82 8.46
N GLY A 98 3.48 -13.24 8.94
CA GLY A 98 4.46 -13.97 8.16
C GLY A 98 5.37 -13.09 7.30
N GLY A 99 5.62 -11.84 7.70
CA GLY A 99 6.55 -10.94 7.01
C GLY A 99 5.95 -10.21 5.81
N VAL A 100 4.61 -10.11 5.74
CA VAL A 100 3.91 -9.39 4.66
C VAL A 100 4.11 -7.89 4.85
N THR A 101 4.50 -7.20 3.78
CA THR A 101 4.75 -5.76 3.85
C THR A 101 3.47 -4.97 4.14
N ILE A 102 3.54 -4.07 5.13
CA ILE A 102 2.44 -3.16 5.49
C ILE A 102 2.90 -1.71 5.27
N LEU A 103 2.18 -0.98 4.44
CA LEU A 103 2.23 0.48 4.30
C LEU A 103 1.08 1.07 5.11
N ARG A 104 1.37 1.46 6.36
CA ARG A 104 0.42 2.16 7.24
C ARG A 104 0.32 3.62 6.81
N LYS A 105 -0.82 4.00 6.23
CA LYS A 105 -1.11 5.39 5.80
C LYS A 105 -1.34 6.30 7.02
N GLY A 106 -0.71 7.47 7.05
CA GLY A 106 -0.77 8.37 8.21
C GLY A 106 -0.33 9.80 7.92
N ARG A 107 -0.01 10.56 8.98
CA ARG A 107 0.62 11.89 8.83
C ARG A 107 1.97 11.74 8.13
N SER A 108 2.76 10.78 8.59
CA SER A 108 3.83 10.14 7.85
C SER A 108 3.37 8.70 7.56
N ASP A 109 3.77 8.14 6.43
CA ASP A 109 3.49 6.74 6.13
C ASP A 109 4.61 5.88 6.72
N LEU A 110 4.24 4.84 7.44
CA LEU A 110 5.18 3.87 7.99
C LEU A 110 5.11 2.58 7.19
N ILE A 111 6.26 2.03 6.84
CA ILE A 111 6.37 0.88 5.94
C ILE A 111 7.25 -0.18 6.62
N SER A 112 6.76 -1.41 6.75
CA SER A 112 7.56 -2.50 7.31
C SER A 112 7.18 -3.85 6.73
N ASP A 113 8.18 -4.70 6.51
CA ASP A 113 8.08 -6.14 6.25
C ASP A 113 8.30 -6.96 7.53
N GLY A 114 8.49 -6.29 8.67
CA GLY A 114 8.72 -6.90 9.97
C GLY A 114 10.12 -6.64 10.49
N ASP A 115 11.12 -6.49 9.63
CA ASP A 115 12.50 -6.34 10.11
C ASP A 115 12.89 -4.88 10.32
N LEU A 116 12.65 -4.04 9.31
CA LEU A 116 12.91 -2.62 9.37
C LEU A 116 11.61 -1.83 9.21
N VAL A 117 11.55 -0.66 9.85
CA VAL A 117 10.46 0.28 9.69
C VAL A 117 10.99 1.53 9.00
N ASN A 118 10.50 1.78 7.80
CA ASN A 118 10.78 2.97 7.02
C ASN A 118 9.67 4.00 7.22
N SER A 119 10.00 5.28 7.06
CA SER A 119 9.04 6.38 7.17
C SER A 119 9.14 7.30 5.97
N VAL A 120 8.00 7.61 5.36
CA VAL A 120 7.88 8.63 4.32
C VAL A 120 7.15 9.84 4.91
N SER A 121 7.92 10.90 5.15
CA SER A 121 7.44 12.14 5.77
C SER A 121 7.36 13.31 4.79
N ILE A 122 7.35 13.04 3.49
CA ILE A 122 7.10 14.06 2.45
C ILE A 122 5.75 14.71 2.75
N TYR A 123 5.72 16.04 2.71
CA TYR A 123 4.48 16.77 2.91
C TYR A 123 3.50 16.46 1.78
N GLY A 124 2.30 16.03 2.15
CA GLY A 124 1.19 15.79 1.22
C GLY A 124 0.28 17.01 1.13
N SER A 125 -0.85 16.97 1.80
CA SER A 125 -1.68 18.16 2.04
C SER A 125 -2.59 17.94 3.25
N PRO A 126 -3.18 18.99 3.83
CA PRO A 126 -4.23 18.82 4.84
C PRO A 126 -5.57 18.39 4.23
N ARG A 127 -5.70 18.34 2.90
CA ARG A 127 -6.94 18.04 2.18
C ARG A 127 -7.00 16.56 1.82
N ARG A 128 -7.97 15.85 2.39
CA ARG A 128 -8.31 14.48 2.01
C ARG A 128 -9.46 14.46 1.02
N CYS A 129 -9.22 14.09 -0.23
CA CYS A 129 -10.28 13.76 -1.20
C CYS A 129 -10.40 12.24 -1.36
N GLY A 130 -11.59 11.75 -1.74
CA GLY A 130 -11.82 10.33 -1.99
C GLY A 130 -11.08 9.86 -3.24
N GLY A 131 -10.39 8.71 -3.16
CA GLY A 131 -9.61 8.15 -4.27
C GLY A 131 -8.10 8.34 -4.19
N GLN A 132 -7.58 9.03 -3.16
CA GLN A 132 -6.12 9.07 -2.91
C GLN A 132 -5.53 7.68 -2.64
N GLY A 133 -6.30 6.79 -2.01
CA GLY A 133 -5.90 5.39 -1.80
C GLY A 133 -5.75 4.61 -3.11
N ASP A 134 -6.63 4.85 -4.07
CA ASP A 134 -6.58 4.22 -5.40
C ASP A 134 -5.32 4.65 -6.16
N ILE A 135 -4.96 5.95 -6.09
CA ILE A 135 -3.70 6.44 -6.66
C ILE A 135 -2.51 5.78 -5.96
N LEU A 136 -2.53 5.68 -4.62
CA LEU A 136 -1.43 5.05 -3.87
C LEU A 136 -1.25 3.59 -4.29
N SER A 137 -2.33 2.81 -4.25
CA SER A 137 -2.27 1.36 -4.51
C SER A 137 -1.83 1.07 -5.95
N GLY A 138 -2.33 1.84 -6.92
CA GLY A 138 -1.85 1.78 -8.30
C GLY A 138 -0.36 2.16 -8.44
N SER A 139 0.08 3.23 -7.78
CA SER A 139 1.48 3.66 -7.81
C SER A 139 2.41 2.61 -7.19
N VAL A 140 2.02 2.06 -6.03
CA VAL A 140 2.76 0.99 -5.36
C VAL A 140 2.86 -0.25 -6.25
N ALA A 141 1.79 -0.63 -6.95
CA ALA A 141 1.81 -1.77 -7.87
C ALA A 141 2.80 -1.58 -9.04
N VAL A 142 2.87 -0.37 -9.61
CA VAL A 142 3.84 -0.05 -10.68
C VAL A 142 5.28 -0.16 -10.16
N PHE A 143 5.60 0.51 -9.06
CA PHE A 143 6.96 0.48 -8.53
C PHE A 143 7.37 -0.88 -7.97
N LEU A 144 6.43 -1.64 -7.40
CA LEU A 144 6.66 -3.02 -6.99
C LEU A 144 7.00 -3.90 -8.20
N SER A 145 6.24 -3.79 -9.29
CA SER A 145 6.52 -4.52 -10.54
C SER A 145 7.92 -4.19 -11.08
N TRP A 146 8.28 -2.91 -11.12
CA TRP A 146 9.61 -2.48 -11.57
C TRP A 146 10.73 -2.97 -10.65
N ALA A 147 10.59 -2.81 -9.34
CA ALA A 147 11.58 -3.28 -8.37
C ALA A 147 11.71 -4.80 -8.37
N HIS A 148 10.63 -5.53 -8.64
CA HIS A 148 10.65 -6.99 -8.73
C HIS A 148 11.40 -7.50 -9.98
N ARG A 149 11.38 -6.73 -11.07
CA ARG A 149 12.09 -7.05 -12.33
C ARG A 149 13.54 -6.59 -12.34
N ASP A 150 13.89 -5.60 -11.54
CA ASP A 150 15.24 -5.03 -11.51
C ASP A 150 16.20 -5.89 -10.68
N SER A 151 17.19 -6.49 -11.37
CA SER A 151 18.25 -7.28 -10.73
C SER A 151 19.19 -6.45 -9.84
N VAL A 152 19.27 -5.13 -10.03
CA VAL A 152 20.13 -4.24 -9.22
C VAL A 152 19.52 -3.96 -7.86
N ALA A 153 18.19 -4.07 -7.73
CA ALA A 153 17.49 -3.95 -6.46
C ALA A 153 17.64 -5.18 -5.54
N ALA A 154 18.42 -6.21 -5.95
CA ALA A 154 18.51 -7.49 -5.26
C ALA A 154 18.86 -7.42 -3.76
N ASP A 155 19.56 -6.37 -3.32
CA ASP A 155 19.93 -6.17 -1.91
C ASP A 155 18.81 -5.58 -1.04
N ARG A 156 17.67 -5.20 -1.63
CA ARG A 156 16.55 -4.57 -0.91
C ARG A 156 15.23 -5.25 -1.25
N ASN A 157 14.34 -5.32 -0.25
CA ASN A 157 13.02 -5.90 -0.44
C ASN A 157 12.19 -5.08 -1.46
N PRO A 158 11.77 -5.65 -2.61
CA PRO A 158 11.08 -4.90 -3.66
C PRO A 158 9.73 -4.33 -3.21
N THR A 159 9.03 -4.98 -2.27
CA THR A 159 7.78 -4.44 -1.70
C THR A 159 8.02 -3.17 -0.90
N ILE A 160 9.12 -3.11 -0.13
CA ILE A 160 9.51 -1.92 0.63
C ILE A 160 9.86 -0.78 -0.32
N LEU A 161 10.65 -1.05 -1.36
CA LEU A 161 10.99 -0.04 -2.37
C LEU A 161 9.74 0.48 -3.09
N GLY A 162 8.86 -0.42 -3.53
CA GLY A 162 7.60 -0.06 -4.17
C GLY A 162 6.71 0.80 -3.27
N CYS A 163 6.62 0.48 -1.98
CA CYS A 163 5.89 1.26 -0.99
C CYS A 163 6.48 2.66 -0.80
N ILE A 164 7.81 2.78 -0.66
CA ILE A 164 8.49 4.06 -0.46
C ILE A 164 8.29 4.96 -1.69
N ALA A 165 8.53 4.43 -2.89
CA ALA A 165 8.37 5.16 -4.14
C ALA A 165 6.91 5.58 -4.38
N GLY A 166 5.95 4.66 -4.18
CA GLY A 166 4.52 4.95 -4.32
C GLY A 166 4.01 6.00 -3.33
N SER A 167 4.42 5.91 -2.06
CA SER A 167 4.08 6.91 -1.04
C SER A 167 4.69 8.27 -1.36
N ALA A 168 5.96 8.31 -1.76
CA ALA A 168 6.64 9.55 -2.12
C ALA A 168 5.96 10.24 -3.33
N LEU A 169 5.68 9.48 -4.39
CA LEU A 169 5.00 9.96 -5.58
C LEU A 169 3.64 10.58 -5.25
N LEU A 170 2.80 9.86 -4.50
CA LEU A 170 1.48 10.36 -4.13
C LEU A 170 1.59 11.61 -3.27
N ARG A 171 2.41 11.58 -2.21
CA ARG A 171 2.52 12.72 -1.27
C ARG A 171 2.95 13.98 -2.01
N LYS A 172 3.99 13.89 -2.84
CA LYS A 172 4.46 15.03 -3.62
C LYS A 172 3.41 15.51 -4.63
N ALA A 173 2.70 14.62 -5.33
CA ALA A 173 1.63 14.99 -6.26
C ALA A 173 0.46 15.69 -5.53
N VAL A 174 0.10 15.21 -4.34
CA VAL A 174 -0.93 15.83 -3.49
C VAL A 174 -0.51 17.23 -3.05
N SER A 175 0.77 17.45 -2.72
CA SER A 175 1.30 18.79 -2.39
C SER A 175 1.16 19.74 -3.56
N LEU A 176 1.61 19.33 -4.75
CA LEU A 176 1.54 20.15 -5.97
C LEU A 176 0.09 20.51 -6.34
N ALA A 177 -0.83 19.55 -6.27
CA ALA A 177 -2.24 19.79 -6.53
C ALA A 177 -2.83 20.76 -5.50
N PHE A 178 -2.49 20.59 -4.22
CA PHE A 178 -2.97 21.46 -3.14
C PHE A 178 -2.41 22.87 -3.20
N GLU A 179 -1.17 23.07 -3.67
CA GLU A 179 -0.58 24.39 -3.89
C GLU A 179 -1.46 25.26 -4.78
N THR A 180 -2.04 24.66 -5.83
CA THR A 180 -2.86 25.35 -6.83
C THR A 180 -4.34 25.38 -6.45
N ARG A 181 -4.91 24.24 -6.04
CA ARG A 181 -6.36 24.07 -5.85
C ARG A 181 -6.82 24.27 -4.41
N LYS A 182 -5.91 24.25 -3.43
CA LYS A 182 -6.20 24.41 -1.99
C LYS A 182 -7.38 23.53 -1.55
N ARG A 183 -8.42 24.12 -0.97
CA ARG A 183 -9.60 23.39 -0.49
C ARG A 183 -10.35 22.65 -1.61
N ALA A 184 -10.28 23.16 -2.83
CA ALA A 184 -10.96 22.59 -3.99
C ALA A 184 -10.24 21.37 -4.59
N THR A 185 -9.07 20.97 -4.06
CA THR A 185 -8.33 19.81 -4.59
C THR A 185 -9.20 18.56 -4.65
N LEU A 186 -9.26 17.97 -5.84
CA LEU A 186 -9.88 16.70 -6.16
C LEU A 186 -8.81 15.68 -6.57
N THR A 187 -9.24 14.43 -6.69
CA THR A 187 -8.36 13.31 -7.07
C THR A 187 -7.86 13.45 -8.51
N THR A 188 -8.66 14.02 -9.40
CA THR A 188 -8.25 14.35 -10.77
C THR A 188 -7.12 15.37 -10.81
N ASP A 189 -7.13 16.39 -9.94
CA ASP A 189 -6.03 17.35 -9.85
C ASP A 189 -4.71 16.68 -9.39
N ILE A 190 -4.81 15.67 -8.50
CA ILE A 190 -3.65 14.89 -8.06
C ILE A 190 -3.10 14.06 -9.22
N ILE A 191 -3.98 13.44 -10.02
CA ILE A 191 -3.58 12.67 -11.21
C ILE A 191 -2.79 13.53 -12.19
N GLU A 192 -3.24 14.76 -12.46
CA GLU A 192 -2.54 15.72 -13.32
C GLU A 192 -1.13 16.06 -12.81
N CYS A 193 -0.90 15.95 -11.50
CA CYS A 193 0.39 16.23 -10.88
C CYS A 193 1.33 15.01 -10.80
N LEU A 194 0.88 13.80 -11.16
CA LEU A 194 1.70 12.58 -11.03
C LEU A 194 2.97 12.63 -11.88
N GLY A 195 2.87 13.08 -13.14
CA GLY A 195 4.05 13.16 -14.03
C GLY A 195 5.12 14.09 -13.49
N ARG A 196 4.73 15.30 -13.06
CA ARG A 196 5.66 16.27 -12.45
C ARG A 196 6.22 15.75 -11.12
N SER A 197 5.39 15.10 -10.31
CA SER A 197 5.83 14.48 -9.06
C SER A 197 6.90 13.41 -9.29
N LEU A 198 6.71 12.58 -10.32
CA LEU A 198 7.68 11.56 -10.70
C LEU A 198 9.00 12.19 -11.15
N GLU A 199 8.95 13.22 -12.00
CA GLU A 199 10.15 13.93 -12.48
C GLU A 199 10.93 14.58 -11.32
N ASP A 200 10.23 15.17 -10.34
CA ASP A 200 10.87 15.77 -9.17
C ASP A 200 11.57 14.72 -8.27
N ILE A 201 11.11 13.47 -8.26
CA ILE A 201 11.62 12.38 -7.40
C ILE A 201 12.67 11.52 -8.13
N SER A 202 12.46 11.29 -9.42
CA SER A 202 13.25 10.43 -10.30
C SER A 202 13.26 11.04 -11.70
N PRO A 203 14.14 12.04 -11.95
CA PRO A 203 14.20 12.72 -13.24
C PRO A 203 14.52 11.77 -14.40
N ALA A 204 13.94 12.03 -15.57
CA ALA A 204 14.34 11.34 -16.79
C ALA A 204 15.77 11.76 -17.17
N CYS A 205 16.62 10.78 -17.50
CA CYS A 205 17.99 11.01 -17.97
C CYS A 205 18.04 11.55 -19.40
#